data_AF-A0A1G8SI04-F1
#
_entry.id   AF-A0A1G8SI04-F1
#
_cell.length_a   1.000
_cell.length_b   1.000
_cell.length_c   1.000
_cell.angle_alpha   90.00
_cell.angle_beta   90.00
_cell.angle_gamma   90.00
#
_symmetry.space_group_name_H-M   'P 1'
#
loop_
_entity.id
_entity.type
_entity.pdbx_description
1 polymer ?
#
loop_
_entity_poly.entity_id
_entity_poly.type
_entity_poly.pdbx_seq_one_letter_code
_entity_poly.pdbx_strand_id
1 'polypeptide(L)'
;MNMNMSKPATKGILFATLTALSITVLTGCGQESAPAPKVDTRTEKQKKADAIYNPTPEQKAQQAAERQARIDADLPRRIDFSDPGTADDSKYVDISETFVAYKLYNAKKAWDETPEDIAKSTMILQDTNGVDPRISAIGGKLWHARDAFEKSDLQKEQAAIVTEISQPYHDTQWVKASLPANVASLESYDFNQKGFPVAAALLTDKLSLTETDSKNQQYGNFKSVKPVKAYLSNIPSDYKIGFAGAADKTLISVEDEQLARKIEAARPTANVEIYGYVESIQRRRLNGNDQKERFVMMHVQKIQIVDGKTGEVLVATKI
;
A
#
# COMPACT_ATOMS: atom_id res chain seq x y z
N MET A 1 44.31 6.85 31.69
CA MET A 1 43.94 7.59 32.90
C MET A 1 42.47 7.29 33.17
N ASN A 2 42.20 6.75 34.37
CA ASN A 2 40.91 6.46 34.98
C ASN A 2 39.89 7.61 34.74
N MET A 3 38.56 7.45 34.71
CA MET A 3 37.69 6.60 35.53
C MET A 3 36.21 6.73 35.05
N ASN A 4 35.41 5.68 35.29
CA ASN A 4 33.97 5.63 35.65
C ASN A 4 32.89 6.30 34.76
N MET A 5 32.02 5.52 34.11
CA MET A 5 30.74 4.94 34.63
C MET A 5 29.73 5.96 35.20
N SER A 6 28.57 6.10 34.54
CA SER A 6 27.29 5.59 35.09
C SER A 6 26.19 5.54 34.01
N LYS A 7 25.26 4.59 34.20
CA LYS A 7 24.17 4.16 33.33
C LYS A 7 22.84 4.87 33.70
N PRO A 8 21.72 4.64 32.98
CA PRO A 8 20.60 5.58 32.84
C PRO A 8 19.58 5.53 33.98
N ALA A 9 18.84 6.62 34.17
CA ALA A 9 17.72 6.69 35.10
C ALA A 9 16.39 6.41 34.37
N THR A 10 15.91 5.19 34.55
CA THR A 10 14.51 4.78 34.34
C THR A 10 13.63 5.50 35.37
N LYS A 11 12.57 6.18 34.95
CA LYS A 11 11.45 6.55 35.83
C LYS A 11 10.14 6.19 35.15
N GLY A 12 9.55 5.10 35.64
CA GLY A 12 8.16 4.75 35.39
C GLY A 12 7.22 5.75 36.05
N ILE A 13 6.10 6.00 35.39
CA ILE A 13 4.97 6.74 35.97
C ILE A 13 3.91 5.70 36.32
N LEU A 14 3.91 5.32 37.61
CA LEU A 14 2.76 4.75 38.29
C LEU A 14 1.75 5.89 38.48
N PHE A 15 0.56 5.82 37.89
CA PHE A 15 -0.54 6.69 38.31
C PHE A 15 -1.27 6.06 39.49
N ALA A 16 -1.16 6.76 40.61
CA ALA A 16 -1.71 6.40 41.90
C ALA A 16 -3.24 6.49 41.91
N THR A 17 -3.83 5.49 42.55
CA THR A 17 -5.18 5.41 43.08
C THR A 17 -5.48 6.61 43.98
N LEU A 18 -6.54 7.37 43.67
CA LEU A 18 -7.07 8.41 44.53
C LEU A 18 -8.09 7.78 45.49
N THR A 19 -7.73 7.70 46.77
CA THR A 19 -8.64 7.43 47.89
C THR A 19 -9.14 8.73 48.51
N ALA A 20 -10.39 8.66 48.98
CA ALA A 20 -10.97 9.35 50.14
C ALA A 20 -12.12 10.32 49.81
N LEU A 21 -13.35 9.94 50.19
CA LEU A 21 -13.95 10.43 51.43
C LEU A 21 -15.31 9.74 51.67
N SER A 22 -15.36 8.86 52.66
CA SER A 22 -16.54 8.52 53.47
C SER A 22 -15.95 8.20 54.84
N ILE A 23 -16.33 8.83 55.95
CA ILE A 23 -17.48 8.41 56.76
C ILE A 23 -17.73 9.52 57.80
N THR A 24 -18.92 10.12 57.77
CA THR A 24 -19.61 10.59 58.98
C THR A 24 -21.05 10.08 58.86
N VAL A 25 -21.33 8.97 59.53
CA VAL A 25 -22.68 8.42 59.70
C VAL A 25 -23.29 9.09 60.92
N LEU A 26 -24.23 10.01 60.67
CA LEU A 26 -25.29 10.34 61.61
C LEU A 26 -26.29 9.18 61.58
N THR A 27 -26.45 8.55 62.74
CA THR A 27 -27.42 7.51 63.02
C THR A 27 -28.84 8.06 62.96
N GLY A 28 -29.53 7.81 61.84
CA GLY A 28 -30.98 7.93 61.72
C GLY A 28 -31.54 6.58 61.29
N CYS A 29 -32.18 5.87 62.20
CA CYS A 29 -32.91 4.63 61.93
C CYS A 29 -34.08 4.91 60.99
N GLY A 30 -33.90 4.59 59.70
CA GLY A 30 -34.96 4.42 58.73
C GLY A 30 -34.59 3.26 57.82
N GLN A 31 -35.25 2.12 57.98
CA GLN A 31 -35.22 1.05 56.98
C GLN A 31 -35.93 1.55 55.72
N GLU A 32 -35.25 2.32 54.88
CA GLU A 32 -35.62 2.48 53.48
C GLU A 32 -34.89 1.40 52.69
N SER A 33 -35.64 0.38 52.30
CA SER A 33 -35.24 -0.59 51.28
C SER A 33 -34.67 0.17 50.08
N ALA A 34 -33.47 -0.21 49.63
CA ALA A 34 -32.90 0.30 48.39
C ALA A 34 -33.99 0.27 47.30
N PRO A 35 -34.27 1.40 46.62
CA PRO A 35 -35.36 1.45 45.67
C PRO A 35 -35.12 0.37 44.61
N ALA A 36 -36.12 -0.51 44.46
CA ALA A 36 -36.09 -1.55 43.44
C ALA A 36 -35.72 -0.93 42.09
N PRO A 37 -34.87 -1.59 41.26
CA PRO A 37 -34.43 -1.03 39.99
C PRO A 37 -35.65 -0.58 39.20
N LYS A 38 -35.73 0.72 38.87
CA LYS A 38 -36.83 1.28 38.09
C LYS A 38 -36.94 0.47 36.79
N VAL A 39 -38.10 -0.17 36.60
CA VAL A 39 -38.41 -0.91 35.37
C VAL A 39 -38.26 0.06 34.20
N ASP A 40 -37.40 -0.28 33.24
CA ASP A 40 -37.16 0.56 32.05
C ASP A 40 -38.41 0.54 31.16
N THR A 41 -39.22 1.59 31.27
CA THR A 41 -40.48 1.77 30.52
C THR A 41 -40.28 2.32 29.11
N ARG A 42 -39.04 2.54 28.66
CA ARG A 42 -38.78 3.05 27.31
C ARG A 42 -39.13 2.00 26.28
N THR A 43 -39.78 2.43 25.21
CA THR A 43 -40.03 1.58 24.04
C THR A 43 -38.72 1.22 23.34
N GLU A 44 -38.69 0.12 22.58
CA GLU A 44 -37.52 -0.28 21.79
C GLU A 44 -37.04 0.82 20.82
N LYS A 45 -37.96 1.64 20.31
CA LYS A 45 -37.62 2.82 19.48
C LYS A 45 -36.92 3.92 20.29
N GLN A 46 -37.38 4.18 21.53
CA GLN A 46 -36.76 5.17 22.42
C GLN A 46 -35.39 4.69 22.92
N LYS A 47 -35.23 3.40 23.23
CA LYS A 47 -33.93 2.81 23.60
C LYS A 47 -32.91 2.91 22.45
N LYS A 48 -33.35 2.68 21.20
CA LYS A 48 -32.50 2.89 20.01
C LYS A 48 -32.16 4.35 19.76
N ALA A 49 -33.08 5.29 19.99
CA ALA A 49 -32.81 6.71 19.88
C ALA A 49 -31.84 7.22 20.97
N ASP A 50 -32.03 6.80 22.22
CA ASP A 50 -31.15 7.15 23.34
C ASP A 50 -29.72 6.60 23.13
N ALA A 51 -29.57 5.40 22.57
CA ALA A 51 -28.26 4.83 22.24
C ALA A 51 -27.49 5.63 21.15
N ILE A 52 -28.20 6.45 20.36
CA ILE A 52 -27.62 7.30 19.31
C ILE A 52 -27.34 8.71 19.85
N TYR A 53 -28.29 9.32 20.57
CA TYR A 53 -28.22 10.72 20.98
C TYR A 53 -27.67 10.94 22.39
N ASN A 54 -27.73 9.93 23.27
CA ASN A 54 -27.24 10.03 24.64
C ASN A 54 -26.64 8.69 25.15
N PRO A 55 -25.59 8.17 24.48
CA PRO A 55 -25.05 6.85 24.78
C PRO A 55 -24.43 6.79 26.19
N THR A 56 -24.70 5.69 26.91
CA THR A 56 -24.04 5.40 28.19
C THR A 56 -22.53 5.26 27.99
N PRO A 57 -21.70 5.39 29.06
CA PRO A 57 -20.28 5.08 28.98
C PRO A 57 -19.98 3.70 28.40
N GLU A 58 -20.77 2.66 28.74
CA GLU A 58 -20.59 1.32 28.14
C GLU A 58 -20.93 1.31 26.65
N GLN A 59 -22.00 2.00 26.23
CA GLN A 59 -22.37 2.09 24.80
C GLN A 59 -21.34 2.87 23.98
N LYS A 60 -20.73 3.93 24.53
CA LYS A 60 -19.61 4.64 23.88
C LYS A 60 -18.39 3.73 23.73
N ALA A 61 -18.06 2.96 24.76
CA ALA A 61 -16.95 2.01 24.71
C ALA A 61 -17.19 0.91 23.68
N GLN A 62 -18.41 0.37 23.61
CA GLN A 62 -18.80 -0.63 22.62
C GLN A 62 -18.75 -0.08 21.19
N GLN A 63 -19.31 1.11 20.93
CA GLN A 63 -19.25 1.76 19.62
C GLN A 63 -17.81 2.07 19.19
N ALA A 64 -16.95 2.46 20.12
CA ALA A 64 -15.53 2.66 19.87
C ALA A 64 -14.82 1.35 19.53
N ALA A 65 -15.11 0.27 20.28
CA ALA A 65 -14.57 -1.06 20.01
C ALA A 65 -15.03 -1.61 18.65
N GLU A 66 -16.31 -1.46 18.30
CA GLU A 66 -16.85 -1.84 17.00
C GLU A 66 -16.22 -1.02 15.87
N ARG A 67 -16.01 0.29 16.07
CA ARG A 67 -15.30 1.13 15.10
C ARG A 67 -13.86 0.67 14.92
N GLN A 68 -13.15 0.41 16.01
CA GLN A 68 -11.78 -0.07 15.96
C GLN A 68 -11.69 -1.43 15.27
N ALA A 69 -12.58 -2.36 15.58
CA ALA A 69 -12.66 -3.66 14.92
C ALA A 69 -12.88 -3.55 13.40
N ARG A 70 -13.68 -2.58 12.94
CA ARG A 70 -13.82 -2.31 11.49
C ARG A 70 -12.52 -1.75 10.88
N ILE A 71 -11.87 -0.81 11.56
CA ILE A 71 -10.59 -0.24 11.10
C ILE A 71 -9.54 -1.36 11.00
N ASP A 72 -9.45 -2.22 12.02
CA ASP A 72 -8.51 -3.33 12.06
C ASP A 72 -8.84 -4.38 10.99
N ALA A 73 -10.12 -4.59 10.68
CA ALA A 73 -10.55 -5.47 9.59
C ALA A 73 -10.18 -4.93 8.20
N ASP A 74 -10.05 -3.61 8.06
CA ASP A 74 -9.67 -2.94 6.81
C ASP A 74 -8.15 -2.78 6.64
N LEU A 75 -7.36 -3.09 7.68
CA LEU A 75 -5.90 -3.10 7.56
C LEU A 75 -5.47 -4.10 6.48
N PRO A 76 -4.63 -3.68 5.52
CA PRO A 76 -4.15 -4.57 4.48
C PRO A 76 -3.35 -5.72 5.09
N ARG A 77 -3.36 -6.88 4.42
CA ARG A 77 -2.29 -7.86 4.68
C ARG A 77 -0.99 -7.21 4.26
N ARG A 78 0.02 -7.23 5.11
CA ARG A 78 1.29 -6.57 4.85
C ARG A 78 2.42 -7.40 5.45
N ILE A 79 3.48 -7.56 4.67
CA ILE A 79 4.79 -8.02 5.13
C ILE A 79 5.81 -6.96 4.73
N ASP A 80 6.62 -6.55 5.70
CA ASP A 80 7.68 -5.57 5.52
C ASP A 80 9.04 -6.27 5.40
N PHE A 81 9.93 -5.69 4.62
CA PHE A 81 11.31 -6.16 4.44
C PHE A 81 12.27 -5.04 4.86
N SER A 82 13.41 -5.44 5.42
CA SER A 82 14.46 -4.52 5.85
C SER A 82 15.18 -3.90 4.66
N ASP A 83 15.63 -2.65 4.81
CA ASP A 83 16.54 -1.99 3.88
C ASP A 83 17.83 -2.82 3.69
N PRO A 84 18.08 -3.37 2.50
CA PRO A 84 19.28 -4.16 2.21
C PRO A 84 20.49 -3.27 1.85
N GLY A 85 20.35 -1.95 1.91
CA GLY A 85 21.30 -0.99 1.37
C GLY A 85 21.22 -0.90 -0.15
N THR A 86 22.24 -0.28 -0.76
CA THR A 86 22.34 -0.14 -2.22
C THR A 86 23.18 -1.25 -2.82
N ALA A 87 22.73 -1.84 -3.93
CA ALA A 87 23.52 -2.76 -4.74
C ALA A 87 24.07 -2.12 -6.02
N ASP A 88 24.91 -2.87 -6.74
CA ASP A 88 25.28 -2.58 -8.12
C ASP A 88 24.06 -2.62 -9.04
N ASP A 89 24.05 -1.78 -10.08
CA ASP A 89 22.91 -1.63 -11.01
C ASP A 89 22.52 -2.95 -11.70
N SER A 90 23.46 -3.89 -11.86
CA SER A 90 23.21 -5.22 -12.44
C SER A 90 22.42 -6.17 -11.53
N LYS A 91 22.23 -5.83 -10.25
CA LYS A 91 21.47 -6.63 -9.28
C LYS A 91 19.98 -6.27 -9.24
N TYR A 92 19.59 -5.16 -9.85
CA TYR A 92 18.21 -4.69 -9.81
C TYR A 92 17.37 -5.43 -10.84
N VAL A 93 16.27 -6.02 -10.38
CA VAL A 93 15.26 -6.63 -11.23
C VAL A 93 14.25 -5.57 -11.65
N ASP A 94 13.95 -5.49 -12.94
CA ASP A 94 12.96 -4.54 -13.43
C ASP A 94 11.53 -5.00 -13.15
N ILE A 95 10.90 -4.42 -12.12
CA ILE A 95 9.54 -4.77 -11.71
C ILE A 95 8.47 -4.21 -12.65
N SER A 96 8.83 -3.28 -13.53
CA SER A 96 7.94 -2.75 -14.57
C SER A 96 7.82 -3.68 -15.78
N GLU A 97 8.65 -4.72 -15.88
CA GLU A 97 8.49 -5.76 -16.90
C GLU A 97 7.22 -6.61 -16.65
N THR A 98 6.64 -7.11 -17.75
CA THR A 98 5.45 -7.97 -17.71
C THR A 98 5.64 -9.12 -16.72
N PHE A 99 4.64 -9.38 -15.88
CA PHE A 99 4.64 -10.47 -14.91
C PHE A 99 5.69 -10.39 -13.78
N VAL A 100 6.59 -9.41 -13.75
CA VAL A 100 7.63 -9.40 -12.70
C VAL A 100 7.02 -9.05 -11.34
N ALA A 101 6.20 -7.99 -11.25
CA ALA A 101 5.48 -7.68 -10.01
C ALA A 101 4.57 -8.83 -9.54
N TYR A 102 3.98 -9.57 -10.49
CA TYR A 102 3.21 -10.79 -10.23
C TYR A 102 4.03 -11.88 -9.55
N LYS A 103 5.18 -12.21 -10.14
CA LYS A 103 6.09 -13.25 -9.64
C LYS A 103 6.65 -12.84 -8.28
N LEU A 104 7.08 -11.59 -8.14
CA LEU A 104 7.62 -11.05 -6.90
C LEU A 104 6.60 -11.09 -5.75
N TYR A 105 5.35 -10.66 -6.00
CA TYR A 105 4.27 -10.73 -5.00
C TYR A 105 4.03 -12.17 -4.54
N ASN A 106 3.85 -13.09 -5.49
CA ASN A 106 3.51 -14.48 -5.18
C ASN A 106 4.68 -15.22 -4.49
N ALA A 107 5.91 -14.85 -4.79
CA ALA A 107 7.10 -15.41 -4.14
C ALA A 107 7.26 -14.96 -2.68
N LYS A 108 6.77 -13.76 -2.34
CA LYS A 108 7.08 -13.09 -1.07
C LYS A 108 5.91 -12.94 -0.10
N LYS A 109 4.67 -13.17 -0.54
CA LYS A 109 3.50 -13.12 0.35
C LYS A 109 3.61 -14.19 1.44
N ALA A 110 3.22 -13.83 2.66
CA ALA A 110 3.26 -14.73 3.82
C ALA A 110 1.88 -15.32 4.18
N TRP A 111 0.89 -15.16 3.29
CA TRP A 111 -0.46 -15.69 3.46
C TRP A 111 -0.85 -16.56 2.26
N ASP A 112 -1.75 -17.49 2.53
CA ASP A 112 -2.34 -18.33 1.51
C ASP A 112 -3.38 -17.54 0.70
N GLU A 113 -3.36 -17.75 -0.61
CA GLU A 113 -4.43 -17.32 -1.51
C GLU A 113 -5.01 -18.59 -2.12
N THR A 114 -6.34 -18.65 -2.28
CA THR A 114 -6.95 -19.86 -2.83
C THR A 114 -6.55 -20.02 -4.30
N PRO A 115 -6.51 -21.26 -4.82
CA PRO A 115 -6.23 -21.48 -6.24
C PRO A 115 -7.19 -20.71 -7.16
N GLU A 116 -8.46 -20.59 -6.77
CA GLU A 116 -9.45 -19.79 -7.49
C GLU A 116 -9.07 -18.31 -7.56
N ASP A 117 -8.62 -17.73 -6.45
CA ASP A 117 -8.26 -16.31 -6.36
C ASP A 117 -7.00 -15.99 -7.17
N ILE A 118 -5.99 -16.86 -7.10
CA ILE A 118 -4.81 -16.79 -7.97
C ILE A 118 -5.24 -16.88 -9.44
N ALA A 119 -6.10 -17.84 -9.78
CA ALA A 119 -6.51 -18.06 -11.15
C ALA A 119 -7.29 -16.88 -11.74
N LYS A 120 -8.19 -16.27 -10.95
CA LYS A 120 -8.94 -15.07 -11.33
C LYS A 120 -8.03 -13.89 -11.66
N SER A 121 -6.92 -13.75 -10.93
CA SER A 121 -5.97 -12.64 -11.11
C SER A 121 -5.23 -12.66 -12.46
N THR A 122 -5.24 -13.80 -13.17
CA THR A 122 -4.59 -13.94 -14.48
C THR A 122 -5.51 -14.50 -15.58
N MET A 123 -6.83 -14.51 -15.36
CA MET A 123 -7.81 -15.20 -16.22
C MET A 123 -7.96 -14.61 -17.63
N ILE A 124 -7.46 -13.39 -17.89
CA ILE A 124 -7.66 -12.65 -19.16
C ILE A 124 -6.31 -12.22 -19.75
N LEU A 125 -5.33 -13.12 -19.78
CA LEU A 125 -3.96 -12.82 -20.25
C LEU A 125 -3.59 -13.65 -21.48
N GLN A 126 -4.45 -13.60 -22.50
CA GLN A 126 -4.19 -14.26 -23.78
C GLN A 126 -3.02 -13.58 -24.51
N ASP A 127 -2.04 -14.38 -24.94
CA ASP A 127 -0.94 -14.04 -25.84
C ASP A 127 -0.20 -12.71 -25.57
N THR A 128 -0.03 -12.37 -24.29
CA THR A 128 0.74 -11.19 -23.90
C THR A 128 2.23 -11.55 -23.78
N ASN A 129 3.10 -10.82 -24.47
CA ASN A 129 4.54 -11.02 -24.39
C ASN A 129 5.06 -10.88 -22.94
N GLY A 130 5.86 -11.85 -22.49
CA GLY A 130 6.38 -11.93 -21.12
C GLY A 130 5.51 -12.72 -20.12
N VAL A 131 4.31 -13.17 -20.52
CA VAL A 131 3.49 -14.11 -19.73
C VAL A 131 3.98 -15.54 -19.96
N ASP A 132 4.02 -16.37 -18.90
CA ASP A 132 4.34 -17.79 -19.05
C ASP A 132 3.23 -18.48 -19.90
N PRO A 133 3.58 -19.12 -21.02
CA PRO A 133 2.59 -19.70 -21.94
C PRO A 133 1.64 -20.71 -21.28
N ARG A 134 2.08 -21.38 -20.21
CA ARG A 134 1.25 -22.34 -19.46
C ARG A 134 0.10 -21.63 -18.74
N ILE A 135 0.30 -20.41 -18.27
CA ILE A 135 -0.76 -19.60 -17.65
C ILE A 135 -1.83 -19.23 -18.68
N SER A 136 -1.43 -18.78 -19.87
CA SER A 136 -2.39 -18.45 -20.93
C SER A 136 -3.17 -19.69 -21.39
N ALA A 137 -2.50 -20.84 -21.53
CA ALA A 137 -3.15 -22.10 -21.91
C ALA A 137 -4.19 -22.56 -20.89
N ILE A 138 -3.88 -22.52 -19.60
CA ILE A 138 -4.85 -22.90 -18.54
C ILE A 138 -5.96 -21.86 -18.42
N GLY A 139 -5.64 -20.57 -18.53
CA GLY A 139 -6.65 -19.50 -18.54
C GLY A 139 -7.70 -19.70 -19.63
N GLY A 140 -7.27 -20.11 -20.84
CA GLY A 140 -8.17 -20.49 -21.93
C GLY A 140 -9.08 -21.66 -21.58
N LYS A 141 -8.54 -22.73 -20.97
CA LYS A 141 -9.34 -23.89 -20.52
C LYS A 141 -10.35 -23.48 -19.44
N LEU A 142 -9.92 -22.71 -18.43
CA LEU A 142 -10.77 -22.24 -17.33
C LEU A 142 -11.96 -21.42 -17.82
N TRP A 143 -11.74 -20.58 -18.83
CA TRP A 143 -12.80 -19.76 -19.43
C TRP A 143 -13.91 -20.62 -20.05
N HIS A 144 -13.56 -21.78 -20.60
CA HIS A 144 -14.50 -22.68 -21.28
C HIS A 144 -15.03 -23.83 -20.42
N ALA A 145 -14.35 -24.17 -19.32
CA ALA A 145 -14.76 -25.21 -18.41
C ALA A 145 -16.18 -24.95 -17.88
N ARG A 146 -17.02 -25.98 -17.90
CA ARG A 146 -18.40 -25.93 -17.37
C ARG A 146 -18.55 -26.75 -16.11
N ASP A 147 -17.80 -27.85 -16.00
CA ASP A 147 -17.77 -28.71 -14.84
C ASP A 147 -17.02 -28.06 -13.66
N ALA A 148 -17.53 -28.26 -12.44
CA ALA A 148 -16.98 -27.65 -11.24
C ALA A 148 -15.69 -28.35 -10.79
N PHE A 149 -15.57 -29.68 -10.98
CA PHE A 149 -14.36 -30.42 -10.65
C PHE A 149 -13.24 -30.07 -11.62
N GLU A 150 -13.51 -30.06 -12.92
CA GLU A 150 -12.59 -29.59 -13.96
C GLU A 150 -12.07 -28.17 -13.66
N LYS A 151 -12.95 -27.23 -13.30
CA LYS A 151 -12.53 -25.88 -12.90
C LYS A 151 -11.60 -25.88 -11.69
N SER A 152 -11.95 -26.63 -10.64
CA SER A 152 -11.13 -26.73 -9.43
C SER A 152 -9.74 -27.28 -9.76
N ASP A 153 -9.65 -28.31 -10.60
CA ASP A 153 -8.39 -28.94 -10.94
C ASP A 153 -7.51 -28.03 -11.79
N LEU A 154 -8.09 -27.33 -12.77
CA LEU A 154 -7.39 -26.30 -13.56
C LEU A 154 -6.92 -25.12 -12.68
N GLN A 155 -7.71 -24.69 -11.69
CA GLN A 155 -7.31 -23.64 -10.74
C GLN A 155 -6.10 -24.07 -9.91
N LYS A 156 -6.08 -25.33 -9.43
CA LYS A 156 -4.93 -25.89 -8.68
C LYS A 156 -3.69 -26.01 -9.57
N GLU A 157 -3.85 -26.48 -10.80
CA GLU A 157 -2.77 -26.57 -11.79
C GLU A 157 -2.15 -25.18 -12.03
N GLN A 158 -2.98 -24.16 -12.24
CA GLN A 158 -2.52 -22.79 -12.41
C GLN A 158 -1.79 -22.28 -11.17
N ALA A 159 -2.33 -22.49 -9.96
CA ALA A 159 -1.68 -22.09 -8.72
C ALA A 159 -0.31 -22.76 -8.55
N ALA A 160 -0.16 -24.02 -8.93
CA ALA A 160 1.13 -24.72 -8.89
C ALA A 160 2.16 -24.10 -9.84
N ILE A 161 1.77 -23.79 -11.08
CA ILE A 161 2.64 -23.08 -12.04
C ILE A 161 3.04 -21.72 -11.50
N VAL A 162 2.10 -20.99 -10.89
CA VAL A 162 2.37 -19.67 -10.31
C VAL A 162 3.43 -19.75 -9.23
N THR A 163 3.34 -20.73 -8.34
CA THR A 163 4.37 -20.99 -7.33
C THR A 163 5.72 -21.28 -7.98
N GLU A 164 5.75 -22.15 -8.98
CA GLU A 164 6.96 -22.54 -9.71
C GLU A 164 7.66 -21.32 -10.37
N ILE A 165 6.92 -20.51 -11.14
CA ILE A 165 7.49 -19.37 -11.88
C ILE A 165 7.89 -18.20 -10.96
N SER A 166 7.31 -18.15 -9.76
CA SER A 166 7.58 -17.10 -8.78
C SER A 166 8.77 -17.44 -7.90
N GLN A 167 9.06 -18.72 -7.67
CA GLN A 167 10.13 -19.18 -6.77
C GLN A 167 11.49 -18.47 -6.99
N PRO A 168 11.97 -18.21 -8.23
CA PRO A 168 13.24 -17.51 -8.43
C PRO A 168 13.29 -16.07 -7.88
N TYR A 169 12.14 -15.47 -7.59
CA TYR A 169 12.01 -14.10 -7.10
C TYR A 169 11.92 -13.99 -5.57
N HIS A 170 11.96 -15.12 -4.86
CA HIS A 170 11.82 -15.17 -3.40
C HIS A 170 12.86 -14.28 -2.69
N ASP A 171 14.12 -14.34 -3.16
CA ASP A 171 15.24 -13.61 -2.55
C ASP A 171 15.52 -12.26 -3.22
N THR A 172 14.73 -11.86 -4.23
CA THR A 172 14.91 -10.57 -4.91
C THR A 172 14.63 -9.43 -3.95
N GLN A 173 15.62 -8.61 -3.62
CA GLN A 173 15.46 -7.44 -2.77
C GLN A 173 15.54 -6.13 -3.55
N TRP A 174 16.53 -6.01 -4.44
CA TRP A 174 16.74 -4.81 -5.26
C TRP A 174 15.89 -4.85 -6.52
N VAL A 175 15.14 -3.78 -6.72
CA VAL A 175 14.17 -3.66 -7.81
C VAL A 175 14.26 -2.28 -8.44
N LYS A 176 14.08 -2.23 -9.75
CA LYS A 176 13.96 -0.97 -10.49
C LYS A 176 12.64 -0.91 -11.24
N ALA A 177 12.11 0.28 -11.47
CA ALA A 177 10.98 0.50 -12.33
C ALA A 177 11.41 1.43 -13.48
N SER A 178 11.39 0.93 -14.71
CA SER A 178 11.75 1.68 -15.90
C SER A 178 10.50 2.30 -16.54
N LEU A 179 10.40 3.63 -16.49
CA LEU A 179 9.22 4.36 -16.92
C LEU A 179 9.51 5.19 -18.15
N PRO A 180 8.79 4.97 -19.27
CA PRO A 180 8.82 5.90 -20.39
C PRO A 180 8.43 7.33 -19.98
N ALA A 181 8.97 8.36 -20.63
CA ALA A 181 8.72 9.77 -20.29
C ALA A 181 7.24 10.12 -20.06
N ASN A 182 6.34 9.58 -20.88
CA ASN A 182 4.90 9.82 -20.76
C ASN A 182 4.26 9.17 -19.53
N VAL A 183 4.81 8.04 -19.06
CA VAL A 183 4.37 7.36 -17.84
C VAL A 183 4.95 8.05 -16.61
N ALA A 184 6.25 8.36 -16.67
CA ALA A 184 6.96 9.10 -15.62
C ALA A 184 6.49 10.55 -15.50
N SER A 185 5.74 11.08 -16.48
CA SER A 185 5.38 12.51 -16.55
C SER A 185 6.62 13.41 -16.39
N LEU A 186 7.69 13.12 -17.15
CA LEU A 186 8.90 13.94 -17.16
C LEU A 186 8.61 15.28 -17.85
N GLU A 187 8.50 16.34 -17.05
CA GLU A 187 8.17 17.68 -17.52
C GLU A 187 9.40 18.44 -18.03
N SER A 188 9.18 19.56 -18.72
CA SER A 188 10.27 20.45 -19.14
C SER A 188 11.01 21.05 -17.95
N TYR A 189 12.24 21.50 -18.18
CA TYR A 189 13.07 22.15 -17.18
C TYR A 189 12.36 23.36 -16.52
N ASP A 190 12.28 23.35 -15.19
CA ASP A 190 11.81 24.47 -14.38
C ASP A 190 13.00 25.39 -14.07
N PHE A 191 13.01 26.58 -14.66
CA PHE A 191 14.07 27.58 -14.45
C PHE A 191 14.09 28.16 -13.03
N ASN A 192 12.96 28.16 -12.31
CA ASN A 192 12.88 28.68 -10.95
C ASN A 192 13.43 27.65 -9.95
N GLN A 193 13.06 26.39 -10.13
CA GLN A 193 13.49 25.30 -9.26
C GLN A 193 14.80 24.62 -9.71
N LYS A 194 15.31 24.98 -10.89
CA LYS A 194 16.51 24.44 -11.53
C LYS A 194 16.53 22.91 -11.61
N GLY A 195 15.49 22.34 -12.23
CA GLY A 195 15.38 20.89 -12.35
C GLY A 195 14.24 20.43 -13.22
N PHE A 196 14.08 19.11 -13.31
CA PHE A 196 13.02 18.47 -14.08
C PHE A 196 11.98 17.87 -13.13
N PRO A 197 10.73 18.36 -13.13
CA PRO A 197 9.65 17.71 -12.43
C PRO A 197 9.40 16.30 -12.98
N VAL A 198 9.20 15.34 -12.09
CA VAL A 198 9.05 13.93 -12.44
C VAL A 198 8.07 13.22 -11.50
N ALA A 199 7.25 12.36 -12.08
CA ALA A 199 6.48 11.31 -11.41
C ALA A 199 5.65 11.75 -10.20
N ALA A 200 5.20 13.01 -10.13
CA ALA A 200 4.49 13.55 -8.97
C ALA A 200 3.20 12.79 -8.60
N ALA A 201 2.53 12.18 -9.59
CA ALA A 201 1.35 11.36 -9.33
C ALA A 201 1.69 9.99 -8.71
N LEU A 202 2.90 9.47 -8.97
CA LEU A 202 3.37 8.14 -8.57
C LEU A 202 4.17 8.18 -7.27
N LEU A 203 5.04 9.18 -7.12
CA LEU A 203 5.87 9.39 -5.94
C LEU A 203 5.03 10.07 -4.86
N THR A 204 4.20 9.28 -4.19
CA THR A 204 3.37 9.73 -3.08
C THR A 204 3.14 8.59 -2.11
N ASP A 205 3.08 8.88 -0.82
CA ASP A 205 2.86 7.86 0.21
C ASP A 205 1.40 7.36 0.24
N LYS A 206 0.50 7.93 -0.57
CA LYS A 206 -0.93 7.60 -0.60
C LYS A 206 -1.22 6.43 -1.54
N LEU A 207 -1.48 5.23 -1.05
CA LEU A 207 -1.87 4.10 -1.92
C LEU A 207 -3.26 4.21 -2.59
N SER A 208 -4.12 5.11 -2.11
CA SER A 208 -5.48 5.31 -2.65
C SER A 208 -6.01 6.72 -2.37
N LEU A 209 -7.13 7.08 -3.00
CA LEU A 209 -7.87 8.32 -2.74
C LEU A 209 -8.23 8.41 -1.25
N THR A 210 -8.03 9.58 -0.64
CA THR A 210 -8.72 9.89 0.61
C THR A 210 -10.20 10.19 0.32
N GLU A 211 -11.06 10.11 1.34
CA GLU A 211 -12.47 10.47 1.22
C GLU A 211 -12.64 11.94 0.78
N THR A 212 -11.72 12.82 1.22
CA THR A 212 -11.62 14.22 0.80
C THR A 212 -11.26 14.34 -0.69
N ASP A 213 -10.28 13.56 -1.15
CA ASP A 213 -9.89 13.52 -2.57
C ASP A 213 -11.06 13.06 -3.46
N SER A 214 -11.87 12.13 -2.95
CA SER A 214 -13.06 11.58 -3.64
C SER A 214 -14.24 12.57 -3.68
N LYS A 215 -14.49 13.29 -2.58
CA LYS A 215 -15.54 14.32 -2.49
C LYS A 215 -15.24 15.53 -3.38
N ASN A 216 -13.97 15.92 -3.49
CA ASN A 216 -13.55 17.01 -4.37
C ASN A 216 -13.69 16.68 -5.87
N GLN A 217 -13.81 15.40 -6.25
CA GLN A 217 -14.12 14.98 -7.62
C GLN A 217 -15.62 15.09 -7.97
N GLN A 218 -16.51 15.02 -6.98
CA GLN A 218 -17.96 14.99 -7.23
C GLN A 218 -18.58 16.38 -7.40
N TYR A 219 -17.93 17.44 -6.92
CA TYR A 219 -18.47 18.80 -6.96
C TYR A 219 -17.76 19.66 -8.02
N GLY A 220 -18.22 19.52 -9.26
CA GLY A 220 -18.14 20.57 -10.29
C GLY A 220 -16.98 20.45 -11.28
N ASN A 221 -17.32 20.29 -12.57
CA ASN A 221 -16.63 20.80 -13.77
C ASN A 221 -15.09 20.80 -13.91
N PHE A 222 -14.32 20.12 -13.07
CA PHE A 222 -12.89 19.97 -13.27
C PHE A 222 -12.61 18.72 -14.11
N LYS A 223 -12.59 18.88 -15.44
CA LYS A 223 -11.94 17.96 -16.40
C LYS A 223 -10.44 17.72 -16.11
N SER A 224 -9.89 18.27 -15.04
CA SER A 224 -8.46 18.43 -14.79
C SER A 224 -7.92 17.79 -13.49
N VAL A 225 -8.76 17.34 -12.55
CA VAL A 225 -8.24 16.58 -11.40
C VAL A 225 -8.03 15.14 -11.83
N LYS A 226 -6.91 14.90 -12.52
CA LYS A 226 -6.45 13.55 -12.80
C LYS A 226 -6.33 12.83 -11.45
N PRO A 227 -6.92 11.62 -11.30
CA PRO A 227 -6.78 10.87 -10.06
C PRO A 227 -5.29 10.71 -9.75
N VAL A 228 -4.89 10.94 -8.50
CA VAL A 228 -3.53 10.64 -8.04
C VAL A 228 -3.39 9.12 -8.04
N LYS A 229 -2.93 8.57 -9.16
CA LYS A 229 -2.56 7.17 -9.25
C LYS A 229 -1.18 7.03 -8.63
N ALA A 230 -1.13 6.69 -7.35
CA ALA A 230 0.11 6.46 -6.61
C ALA A 230 0.80 5.12 -6.90
N TYR A 231 0.37 4.44 -7.96
CA TYR A 231 0.88 3.14 -8.32
C TYR A 231 0.88 2.96 -9.82
N LEU A 232 1.85 2.19 -10.29
CA LEU A 232 1.85 1.64 -11.64
C LEU A 232 1.04 0.36 -11.65
N SER A 233 0.38 0.12 -12.78
CA SER A 233 -0.29 -1.13 -13.05
C SER A 233 0.37 -1.74 -14.26
N ASN A 234 0.82 -2.98 -14.14
CA ASN A 234 1.28 -3.75 -15.29
C ASN A 234 0.34 -4.93 -15.54
N ILE A 235 0.73 -5.86 -16.40
CA ILE A 235 0.02 -7.11 -16.66
C ILE A 235 0.58 -8.21 -15.72
N PRO A 236 -0.27 -8.87 -14.90
CA PRO A 236 -1.72 -8.69 -14.76
C PRO A 236 -2.12 -7.43 -14.02
N SER A 237 -3.25 -6.83 -14.39
CA SER A 237 -3.68 -5.51 -13.90
C SER A 237 -3.99 -5.46 -12.40
N ASP A 238 -4.21 -6.59 -11.74
CA ASP A 238 -4.44 -6.63 -10.30
C ASP A 238 -3.16 -6.45 -9.47
N TYR A 239 -1.99 -6.50 -10.10
CA TYR A 239 -0.68 -6.35 -9.46
C TYR A 239 -0.14 -4.95 -9.71
N LYS A 240 0.00 -4.21 -8.61
CA LYS A 240 0.35 -2.79 -8.58
C LYS A 240 1.76 -2.61 -8.02
N ILE A 241 2.45 -1.61 -8.52
CA ILE A 241 3.77 -1.19 -8.01
C ILE A 241 3.58 0.19 -7.39
N GLY A 242 3.74 0.28 -6.07
CA GLY A 242 3.73 1.54 -5.34
C GLY A 242 5.15 2.00 -5.01
N PHE A 243 5.32 3.30 -4.85
CA PHE A 243 6.58 3.92 -4.44
C PHE A 243 6.44 4.52 -3.05
N ALA A 244 7.44 4.32 -2.20
CA ALA A 244 7.48 4.84 -0.84
C ALA A 244 8.80 5.57 -0.58
N GLY A 245 8.80 6.48 0.40
CA GLY A 245 9.99 7.24 0.77
C GLY A 245 10.40 8.32 -0.24
N ALA A 246 9.51 8.69 -1.16
CA ALA A 246 9.82 9.58 -2.28
C ALA A 246 8.80 10.70 -2.52
N ALA A 247 7.86 10.93 -1.60
CA ALA A 247 6.77 11.89 -1.79
C ALA A 247 7.24 13.34 -2.06
N ASP A 248 8.43 13.71 -1.59
CA ASP A 248 9.08 15.01 -1.81
C ASP A 248 10.13 14.97 -2.94
N LYS A 249 10.32 13.83 -3.61
CA LYS A 249 11.37 13.59 -4.62
C LYS A 249 10.85 13.70 -6.05
N THR A 250 9.93 14.64 -6.27
CA THR A 250 9.26 14.87 -7.55
C THR A 250 10.01 15.86 -8.45
N LEU A 251 11.24 16.25 -8.09
CA LEU A 251 12.09 17.17 -8.84
C LEU A 251 13.52 16.61 -8.89
N ILE A 252 14.04 16.41 -10.10
CA ILE A 252 15.45 16.06 -10.32
C ILE A 252 16.21 17.37 -10.54
N SER A 253 16.98 17.79 -9.53
CA SER A 253 17.75 19.05 -9.58
C SER A 253 18.92 18.95 -10.56
N VAL A 254 19.03 19.91 -11.47
CA VAL A 254 20.08 19.99 -12.49
C VAL A 254 20.48 21.46 -12.66
N GLU A 255 21.48 21.91 -11.89
CA GLU A 255 21.89 23.33 -11.93
C GLU A 255 22.74 23.68 -13.16
N ASP A 256 23.43 22.71 -13.75
CA ASP A 256 24.24 22.90 -14.95
C ASP A 256 23.33 23.05 -16.18
N GLU A 257 23.31 24.26 -16.76
CA GLU A 257 22.51 24.56 -17.95
C GLU A 257 22.89 23.71 -19.18
N GLN A 258 24.15 23.30 -19.33
CA GLN A 258 24.54 22.46 -20.46
C GLN A 258 23.95 21.06 -20.31
N LEU A 259 23.99 20.51 -19.11
CA LEU A 259 23.35 19.24 -18.79
C LEU A 259 21.83 19.34 -18.91
N ALA A 260 21.21 20.41 -18.42
CA ALA A 260 19.79 20.66 -18.56
C ALA A 260 19.36 20.73 -20.03
N ARG A 261 20.13 21.41 -20.90
CA ARG A 261 19.88 21.44 -22.35
C ARG A 261 19.97 20.05 -22.98
N LYS A 262 20.94 19.22 -22.56
CA LYS A 262 21.08 17.83 -23.03
C LYS A 262 19.85 17.00 -22.64
N ILE A 263 19.38 17.13 -21.40
CA ILE A 263 18.19 16.43 -20.92
C ILE A 263 16.93 16.92 -21.64
N GLU A 264 16.72 18.23 -21.78
CA GLU A 264 15.54 18.78 -22.47
C GLU A 264 15.47 18.31 -23.93
N ALA A 265 16.61 18.20 -24.62
CA ALA A 265 16.67 17.67 -25.98
C ALA A 265 16.30 16.17 -26.06
N ALA A 266 16.67 15.37 -25.07
CA ALA A 266 16.37 13.95 -25.00
C ALA A 266 14.99 13.64 -24.38
N ARG A 267 14.40 14.60 -23.65
CA ARG A 267 13.18 14.46 -22.85
C ARG A 267 12.01 13.76 -23.56
N PRO A 268 11.69 14.02 -24.84
CA PRO A 268 10.57 13.36 -25.51
C PRO A 268 10.70 11.85 -25.61
N THR A 269 11.94 11.33 -25.56
CA THR A 269 12.24 9.90 -25.66
C THR A 269 12.94 9.36 -24.42
N ALA A 270 13.18 10.17 -23.39
CA ALA A 270 13.89 9.75 -22.20
C ALA A 270 13.06 8.75 -21.38
N ASN A 271 13.74 7.86 -20.69
CA ASN A 271 13.16 7.01 -19.66
C ASN A 271 13.56 7.54 -18.29
N VAL A 272 12.70 7.34 -17.31
CA VAL A 272 12.99 7.57 -15.89
C VAL A 272 13.10 6.20 -15.23
N GLU A 273 14.29 5.88 -14.72
CA GLU A 273 14.52 4.64 -13.99
C GLU A 273 14.54 4.93 -12.50
N ILE A 274 13.63 4.30 -11.76
CA ILE A 274 13.49 4.46 -10.31
C ILE A 274 14.02 3.19 -9.66
N TYR A 275 15.07 3.31 -8.87
CA TYR A 275 15.76 2.21 -8.19
C TYR A 275 15.44 2.22 -6.71
N GLY A 276 15.32 1.03 -6.14
CA GLY A 276 15.06 0.86 -4.74
C GLY A 276 15.11 -0.61 -4.30
N TYR A 277 14.47 -0.87 -3.16
CA TYR A 277 14.26 -2.22 -2.68
C TYR A 277 12.78 -2.49 -2.44
N VAL A 278 12.40 -3.76 -2.41
CA VAL A 278 11.04 -4.18 -2.03
C VAL A 278 10.84 -3.86 -0.55
N GLU A 279 10.09 -2.81 -0.25
CA GLU A 279 9.77 -2.40 1.13
C GLU A 279 8.73 -3.34 1.74
N SER A 280 7.67 -3.62 0.99
CA SER A 280 6.59 -4.47 1.47
C SER A 280 5.80 -5.12 0.35
N ILE A 281 5.19 -6.26 0.67
CA ILE A 281 4.12 -6.85 -0.12
C ILE A 281 2.80 -6.63 0.61
N GLN A 282 1.79 -6.13 -0.10
CA GLN A 282 0.51 -5.82 0.51
C GLN A 282 -0.68 -6.36 -0.28
N ARG A 283 -1.74 -6.72 0.43
CA ARG A 283 -3.05 -7.00 -0.15
C ARG A 283 -4.09 -6.15 0.52
N ARG A 284 -4.85 -5.39 -0.28
CA ARG A 284 -5.91 -4.54 0.24
C ARG A 284 -7.01 -5.38 0.87
N ARG A 285 -7.54 -4.93 2.01
CA ARG A 285 -8.72 -5.50 2.66
C ARG A 285 -9.83 -4.46 2.78
N LEU A 286 -11.07 -4.92 2.72
CA LEU A 286 -12.26 -4.11 2.94
C LEU A 286 -13.33 -4.97 3.62
N ASN A 287 -13.83 -4.48 4.75
CA ASN A 287 -14.69 -5.19 5.68
C ASN A 287 -14.15 -6.60 6.00
N GLY A 288 -12.85 -6.72 6.22
CA GLY A 288 -12.19 -8.00 6.50
C GLY A 288 -11.93 -8.89 5.28
N ASN A 289 -12.47 -8.56 4.10
CA ASN A 289 -12.32 -9.38 2.89
C ASN A 289 -11.14 -8.91 2.04
N ASP A 290 -10.36 -9.87 1.58
CA ASP A 290 -9.26 -9.65 0.66
C ASP A 290 -9.78 -9.14 -0.70
N GLN A 291 -9.21 -8.02 -1.16
CA GLN A 291 -9.53 -7.42 -2.45
C GLN A 291 -8.64 -7.99 -3.56
N LYS A 292 -8.97 -7.65 -4.81
CA LYS A 292 -8.18 -8.05 -5.98
C LYS A 292 -6.83 -7.34 -6.05
N GLU A 293 -6.73 -6.10 -5.56
CA GLU A 293 -5.50 -5.32 -5.67
C GLU A 293 -4.41 -5.86 -4.74
N ARG A 294 -3.27 -6.16 -5.36
CA ARG A 294 -2.05 -6.68 -4.76
C ARG A 294 -0.94 -5.69 -5.04
N PHE A 295 -0.14 -5.33 -4.04
CA PHE A 295 0.87 -4.29 -4.15
C PHE A 295 2.25 -4.86 -3.86
N VAL A 296 3.20 -4.50 -4.74
CA VAL A 296 4.63 -4.51 -4.46
C VAL A 296 5.00 -3.06 -4.16
N MET A 297 5.41 -2.78 -2.92
CA MET A 297 5.90 -1.46 -2.53
C MET A 297 7.41 -1.42 -2.68
N MET A 298 7.89 -0.43 -3.42
CA MET A 298 9.31 -0.15 -3.56
C MET A 298 9.67 1.09 -2.76
N HIS A 299 10.62 0.94 -1.82
CA HIS A 299 11.24 2.09 -1.18
C HIS A 299 12.29 2.66 -2.13
N VAL A 300 12.16 3.93 -2.51
CA VAL A 300 13.03 4.53 -3.52
C VAL A 300 14.36 4.96 -2.90
N GLN A 301 15.47 4.64 -3.57
CA GLN A 301 16.83 5.02 -3.16
C GLN A 301 17.54 5.89 -4.21
N LYS A 302 17.18 5.77 -5.49
CA LYS A 302 17.84 6.49 -6.60
C LYS A 302 16.87 6.66 -7.77
N ILE A 303 16.91 7.81 -8.44
CA ILE A 303 16.20 8.07 -9.69
C ILE A 303 17.21 8.48 -10.76
N GLN A 304 17.05 7.95 -11.98
CA GLN A 304 17.87 8.29 -13.13
C GLN A 304 17.02 8.76 -14.30
N ILE A 305 17.52 9.74 -15.07
CA ILE A 305 17.00 10.04 -16.41
C ILE A 305 17.96 9.41 -17.41
N VAL A 306 17.43 8.56 -18.28
CA VAL A 306 18.18 7.81 -19.29
C VAL A 306 17.70 8.24 -20.66
N ASP A 307 18.61 8.50 -21.59
CA ASP A 307 18.27 8.73 -22.99
C ASP A 307 17.69 7.44 -23.58
N GLY A 308 16.42 7.43 -23.97
CA GLY A 308 15.78 6.23 -24.51
C GLY A 308 16.22 5.83 -25.92
N LYS A 309 17.05 6.65 -26.60
CA LYS A 309 17.65 6.27 -27.90
C LYS A 309 19.00 5.59 -27.73
N THR A 310 19.82 6.07 -26.80
CA THR A 310 21.21 5.63 -26.64
C THR A 310 21.42 4.72 -25.44
N GLY A 311 20.50 4.74 -24.46
CA GLY A 311 20.66 4.11 -23.15
C GLY A 311 21.64 4.85 -22.23
N GLU A 312 22.10 6.04 -22.61
CA GLU A 312 23.01 6.83 -21.77
C GLU A 312 22.29 7.37 -20.54
N VAL A 313 22.85 7.16 -19.35
CA VAL A 313 22.39 7.82 -18.13
C VAL A 313 22.76 9.31 -18.20
N LEU A 314 21.76 10.16 -18.35
CA LEU A 314 21.93 11.61 -18.46
C LEU A 314 22.16 12.24 -17.08
N VAL A 315 21.40 11.81 -16.08
CA VAL A 315 21.56 12.24 -14.69
C VAL A 315 21.09 11.16 -13.73
N ALA A 316 21.74 11.08 -12.57
CA ALA A 316 21.36 10.19 -11.47
C ALA A 316 21.30 10.98 -10.16
N THR A 317 20.19 10.83 -9.43
CA THR A 317 19.95 11.47 -8.14
C THR A 317 19.71 10.39 -7.08
N LYS A 318 20.45 10.46 -5.98
CA LYS A 318 20.20 9.63 -4.79
C LYS A 318 19.16 10.31 -3.91
N ILE A 319 18.35 9.51 -3.23
CA ILE A 319 17.25 9.96 -2.35
C ILE A 319 17.66 9.84 -0.88
#